data_AF-A0A399SUQ8-F1
#
_entry.id   AF-A0A399SUQ8-F1
#
_cell.length_a   1.000
_cell.length_b   1.000
_cell.length_c   1.000
_cell.angle_alpha   90.00
_cell.angle_beta   90.00
_cell.angle_gamma   90.00
#
_symmetry.space_group_name_H-M   'P 1'
#
loop_
_entity.id
_entity.type
_entity.pdbx_description
1 polymer ?
#
loop_
_entity_poly.entity_id
_entity_poly.type
_entity_poly.pdbx_seq_one_letter_code
_entity_poly.pdbx_strand_id
1 'polypeptide(L)'
;MDKTVPGRKVMTRKASDNKYLHKDFHVSMNILLKYIYETFGKKEMVNYLIQYTDAYHKPLSDELMSGDLSTLCKYFADIYKKEEWPVKINCEADFLEIVQDACPGITQIKEKGETPCPYYLETYNTVYQRLCESTAFEYELEYFDEETGACKQVFRRKEKN
;
A
#
# COMPACT_ATOMS: atom_id res chain seq x y z
N MET A 1 13.59 39.38 26.65
CA MET A 1 13.69 38.61 27.90
C MET A 1 12.93 37.32 27.72
N ASP A 2 13.70 36.24 27.70
CA ASP A 2 13.27 34.85 27.64
C ASP A 2 12.31 34.51 28.79
N LYS A 3 11.25 33.74 28.51
CA LYS A 3 10.31 33.22 29.52
C LYS A 3 10.28 31.71 29.40
N THR A 4 11.35 31.07 29.86
CA THR A 4 11.44 29.63 30.06
C THR A 4 10.75 29.27 31.38
N VAL A 5 9.55 28.68 31.30
CA VAL A 5 8.89 28.04 32.45
C VAL A 5 9.54 26.66 32.65
N PRO A 6 10.21 26.39 33.78
CA PRO A 6 10.82 25.09 34.03
C PRO A 6 9.73 24.05 34.31
N GLY A 7 9.77 22.91 33.61
CA GLY A 7 9.06 21.69 34.04
C GLY A 7 8.04 21.07 33.09
N ARG A 8 7.77 21.64 31.90
CA ARG A 8 6.95 20.95 30.88
C ARG A 8 7.80 20.55 29.67
N LYS A 9 8.08 19.24 29.55
CA LYS A 9 8.50 18.65 28.29
C LYS A 9 7.29 18.58 27.37
N VAL A 10 7.20 19.49 26.40
CA VAL A 10 6.23 19.39 25.31
C VAL A 10 6.75 18.30 24.35
N MET A 11 6.01 17.19 24.25
CA MET A 11 6.30 16.11 23.32
C MET A 11 5.42 16.29 22.09
N THR A 12 6.03 16.60 20.94
CA THR A 12 5.36 16.57 19.65
C THR A 12 5.47 15.14 19.10
N ARG A 13 4.34 14.48 18.86
CA ARG A 13 4.30 13.16 18.19
C ARG A 13 3.50 13.25 16.91
N LYS A 14 3.99 12.60 15.87
CA LYS A 14 3.33 12.34 14.59
C LYS A 14 2.90 10.87 14.52
N ALA A 15 1.93 10.57 13.66
CA ALA A 15 1.53 9.20 13.35
C ALA A 15 2.73 8.33 12.92
N SER A 16 3.67 8.92 12.16
CA SER A 16 4.94 8.29 11.75
C SER A 16 5.85 7.86 12.90
N ASP A 17 5.63 8.38 14.11
CA ASP A 17 6.45 8.07 15.29
C ASP A 17 5.95 6.82 16.02
N ASN A 18 4.84 6.22 15.58
CA ASN A 18 4.27 5.02 16.16
C ASN A 18 4.53 3.78 15.29
N LYS A 19 5.48 2.95 15.73
CA LYS A 19 5.83 1.67 15.07
C LYS A 19 4.66 0.69 14.92
N TYR A 20 3.66 0.74 15.81
CA TYR A 20 2.53 -0.20 15.80
C TYR A 20 1.35 0.25 14.94
N LEU A 21 1.25 1.55 14.63
CA LEU A 21 0.11 2.11 13.89
C LEU A 21 -0.07 1.44 12.52
N HIS A 22 1.04 1.12 11.84
CA HIS A 22 1.01 0.45 10.55
C HIS A 22 0.51 -1.01 10.64
N LYS A 23 0.81 -1.71 11.74
CA LYS A 23 0.34 -3.09 11.95
C LYS A 23 -1.16 -3.15 12.26
N ASP A 24 -1.63 -2.21 13.09
CA ASP A 24 -3.06 -2.09 13.41
C ASP A 24 -3.89 -1.61 12.20
N PHE A 25 -3.26 -0.90 11.26
CA PHE A 25 -3.88 -0.48 10.01
C PHE A 25 -4.30 -1.68 9.14
N HIS A 26 -3.47 -2.73 9.02
CA HIS A 26 -3.81 -3.92 8.23
C HIS A 26 -5.09 -4.59 8.72
N VAL A 27 -5.25 -4.73 10.04
CA VAL A 27 -6.45 -5.32 10.67
C VAL A 27 -7.65 -4.41 10.47
N SER A 28 -7.49 -3.11 10.71
CA SER A 28 -8.57 -2.12 10.57
C SER A 28 -9.08 -2.02 9.13
N MET A 29 -8.16 -2.02 8.16
CA MET A 29 -8.47 -2.05 6.73
C MET A 29 -9.21 -3.34 6.37
N ASN A 30 -8.77 -4.49 6.89
CA ASN A 30 -9.43 -5.77 6.65
C ASN A 30 -10.89 -5.77 7.13
N ILE A 31 -11.14 -5.26 8.35
CA ILE A 31 -12.50 -5.14 8.91
C ILE A 31 -13.36 -4.22 8.03
N LEU A 32 -12.82 -3.08 7.60
CA LEU A 32 -13.52 -2.14 6.74
C LEU A 32 -13.90 -2.78 5.39
N LEU A 33 -12.95 -3.47 4.73
CA LEU A 33 -13.21 -4.10 3.44
C LEU A 33 -14.23 -5.23 3.56
N LYS A 34 -14.15 -6.05 4.62
CA LYS A 34 -15.18 -7.07 4.93
C LYS A 34 -16.54 -6.43 5.11
N TYR A 35 -16.65 -5.37 5.92
CA TYR A 35 -17.91 -4.67 6.15
C TYR A 35 -18.51 -4.14 4.85
N ILE A 36 -17.72 -3.45 4.01
CA ILE A 36 -18.21 -2.92 2.73
C ILE A 36 -18.66 -4.05 1.81
N TYR A 37 -17.85 -5.11 1.71
CA TYR A 37 -18.18 -6.27 0.89
C TYR A 37 -19.47 -6.97 1.34
N GLU A 38 -19.61 -7.25 2.64
CA GLU A 38 -20.75 -7.97 3.19
C GLU A 38 -22.05 -7.14 3.15
N THR A 39 -21.93 -5.81 3.26
CA THR A 39 -23.09 -4.90 3.29
C THR A 39 -23.50 -4.41 1.91
N PHE A 40 -22.54 -4.13 1.03
CA PHE A 40 -22.75 -3.43 -0.24
C PHE A 40 -22.21 -4.19 -1.48
N GLY A 41 -21.53 -5.31 -1.28
CA GLY A 41 -21.00 -6.15 -2.35
C GLY A 41 -19.63 -5.74 -2.89
N LYS A 42 -19.04 -6.61 -3.71
CA LYS A 42 -17.67 -6.45 -4.25
C LYS A 42 -17.49 -5.12 -5.00
N LYS A 43 -18.49 -4.73 -5.80
CA LYS A 43 -18.43 -3.52 -6.62
C LYS A 43 -18.16 -2.27 -5.76
N GLU A 44 -18.88 -2.12 -4.66
CA GLU A 44 -18.71 -0.95 -3.80
C GLU A 44 -17.41 -0.99 -2.99
N MET A 45 -16.91 -2.19 -2.66
CA MET A 45 -15.57 -2.36 -2.09
C MET A 45 -14.48 -1.90 -3.06
N VAL A 46 -14.58 -2.25 -4.34
CA VAL A 46 -13.67 -1.79 -5.40
C VAL A 46 -13.78 -0.27 -5.59
N ASN A 47 -15.00 0.29 -5.64
CA ASN A 47 -15.21 1.73 -5.71
C ASN A 47 -14.59 2.49 -4.52
N TYR A 48 -14.65 1.90 -3.32
CA TYR A 48 -13.98 2.46 -2.15
C TYR A 48 -12.45 2.46 -2.32
N LEU A 49 -11.86 1.36 -2.79
CA LEU A 49 -10.42 1.28 -3.04
C LEU A 49 -9.96 2.29 -4.10
N ILE A 50 -10.76 2.51 -5.16
CA ILE A 50 -10.49 3.56 -6.17
C ILE A 50 -10.46 4.94 -5.51
N GLN A 51 -11.49 5.29 -4.72
CA GLN A 51 -11.55 6.57 -4.02
C GLN A 51 -10.41 6.74 -3.01
N TYR A 52 -10.04 5.66 -2.31
CA TYR A 52 -8.90 5.65 -1.42
C TYR A 52 -7.60 5.95 -2.17
N THR A 53 -7.35 5.30 -3.31
CA THR A 53 -6.18 5.56 -4.14
C THR A 53 -6.14 7.00 -4.61
N ASP A 54 -7.26 7.52 -5.13
CA ASP A 54 -7.35 8.89 -5.65
C ASP A 54 -7.10 9.95 -4.56
N ALA A 55 -7.47 9.66 -3.31
CA ALA A 55 -7.28 10.58 -2.20
C ALA A 55 -5.89 10.45 -1.55
N TYR A 56 -5.49 9.23 -1.19
CA TYR A 56 -4.28 8.97 -0.42
C TYR A 56 -3.02 8.96 -1.29
N HIS A 57 -3.09 8.36 -2.48
CA HIS A 57 -1.95 8.25 -3.40
C HIS A 57 -1.85 9.41 -4.38
N LYS A 58 -2.67 10.46 -4.25
CA LYS A 58 -2.59 11.64 -5.13
C LYS A 58 -1.16 12.16 -5.33
N PRO A 59 -0.35 12.40 -4.27
CA PRO A 59 1.01 12.89 -4.46
C PRO A 59 1.88 11.92 -5.28
N LEU A 60 1.76 10.61 -5.02
CA LEU A 60 2.50 9.57 -5.74
C LEU A 60 2.07 9.48 -7.21
N SER A 61 0.77 9.59 -7.48
CA SER A 61 0.22 9.63 -8.84
C SER A 61 0.70 10.86 -9.61
N ASP A 62 0.70 12.04 -8.97
CA ASP A 62 1.19 13.29 -9.55
C ASP A 62 2.67 13.20 -9.93
N GLU A 63 3.50 12.55 -9.10
CA GLU A 63 4.90 12.29 -9.42
C GLU A 63 5.05 11.29 -10.58
N LEU A 64 4.27 10.20 -10.60
CA LEU A 64 4.31 9.21 -11.69
C LEU A 64 3.86 9.78 -13.05
N MET A 65 2.97 10.78 -13.06
CA MET A 65 2.57 11.49 -14.29
C MET A 65 3.74 12.23 -14.95
N SER A 66 4.82 12.55 -14.22
CA SER A 66 6.04 13.12 -14.81
C SER A 66 6.81 12.11 -15.68
N GLY A 67 6.48 10.81 -15.57
CA GLY A 67 7.11 9.73 -16.32
C GLY A 67 8.35 9.15 -15.67
N ASP A 68 8.63 9.47 -14.41
CA ASP A 68 9.72 8.90 -13.60
C ASP A 68 9.21 7.80 -12.64
N LEU A 69 9.69 6.57 -12.80
CA LEU A 69 9.33 5.43 -11.94
C LEU A 69 10.11 5.43 -10.61
N SER A 70 11.17 6.24 -10.49
CA SER A 70 12.08 6.22 -9.33
C SER A 70 11.37 6.55 -8.02
N THR A 71 10.33 7.40 -8.06
CA THR A 71 9.50 7.71 -6.90
C THR A 71 8.80 6.46 -6.37
N LEU A 72 8.26 5.62 -7.26
CA LEU A 72 7.54 4.42 -6.87
C LEU A 72 8.49 3.40 -6.23
N CYS A 73 9.71 3.27 -6.77
CA CYS A 73 10.74 2.43 -6.16
C CYS A 73 11.08 2.89 -4.73
N LYS A 74 11.27 4.20 -4.52
CA LYS A 74 11.53 4.77 -3.18
C LYS A 74 10.34 4.53 -2.24
N TYR A 75 9.12 4.74 -2.73
CA TYR A 75 7.89 4.54 -1.97
C TYR A 75 7.78 3.10 -1.43
N PHE A 76 7.96 2.09 -2.29
CA PHE A 76 7.89 0.69 -1.86
C PHE A 76 9.05 0.29 -0.96
N ALA A 77 10.29 0.71 -1.28
CA ALA A 77 11.43 0.45 -0.42
C ALA A 77 11.21 1.00 1.00
N ASP A 78 10.64 2.20 1.12
CA ASP A 78 10.33 2.82 2.41
C ASP A 78 9.22 2.10 3.16
N ILE A 79 8.17 1.62 2.47
CA ILE A 79 7.09 0.85 3.10
C ILE A 79 7.63 -0.47 3.65
N TYR A 80 8.30 -1.27 2.83
CA TYR A 80 8.77 -2.58 3.28
C TYR A 80 9.87 -2.47 4.34
N LYS A 81 10.68 -1.40 4.32
CA LYS A 81 11.60 -1.07 5.41
C LYS A 81 10.88 -0.79 6.72
N LYS A 82 9.76 -0.05 6.71
CA LYS A 82 8.95 0.23 7.91
C LYS A 82 8.22 -1.02 8.42
N GLU A 83 7.79 -1.88 7.50
CA GLU A 83 7.19 -3.19 7.84
C GLU A 83 8.21 -4.18 8.40
N GLU A 84 9.53 -3.89 8.30
CA GLU A 84 10.61 -4.81 8.64
C GLU A 84 10.45 -6.16 7.94
N TRP A 85 9.96 -6.13 6.68
CA TRP A 85 9.55 -7.32 5.95
C TRP A 85 10.51 -7.64 4.80
N PRO A 86 10.94 -8.90 4.65
CA PRO A 86 11.81 -9.30 3.55
C PRO A 86 11.04 -9.24 2.22
N VAL A 87 11.62 -8.54 1.25
CA VAL A 87 11.06 -8.41 -0.10
C VAL A 87 12.22 -8.31 -1.09
N LYS A 88 12.03 -8.86 -2.29
CA LYS A 88 12.94 -8.64 -3.42
C LYS A 88 12.35 -7.53 -4.28
N ILE A 89 13.10 -6.45 -4.45
CA ILE A 89 12.71 -5.32 -5.29
C ILE A 89 13.76 -5.18 -6.38
N ASN A 90 13.37 -5.34 -7.64
CA ASN A 90 14.19 -4.95 -8.79
C ASN A 90 13.64 -3.64 -9.35
N CYS A 91 14.45 -2.58 -9.35
CA CYS A 91 14.06 -1.27 -9.85
C CYS A 91 15.03 -0.83 -10.94
N GLU A 92 14.47 -0.57 -12.12
CA GLU A 92 15.14 -0.02 -13.29
C GLU A 92 14.41 1.25 -13.75
N ALA A 93 14.87 1.89 -14.82
CA ALA A 93 14.32 3.18 -15.26
C ALA A 93 12.82 3.10 -15.63
N ASP A 94 12.41 2.02 -16.29
CA ASP A 94 11.07 1.83 -16.85
C ASP A 94 10.37 0.57 -16.34
N PHE A 95 10.93 -0.06 -15.31
CA PHE A 95 10.49 -1.33 -14.77
C PHE A 95 10.70 -1.40 -13.26
N LEU A 96 9.67 -1.85 -12.54
CA LEU A 96 9.74 -2.17 -11.11
C LEU A 96 9.06 -3.51 -10.88
N GLU A 97 9.81 -4.45 -10.30
CA GLU A 97 9.33 -5.74 -9.87
C GLU A 97 9.46 -5.86 -8.36
N ILE A 98 8.40 -6.37 -7.72
CA ILE A 98 8.37 -6.62 -6.28
C ILE A 98 7.90 -8.06 -6.07
N VAL A 99 8.75 -8.88 -5.46
CA VAL A 99 8.46 -10.27 -5.14
C VAL A 99 8.54 -10.47 -3.63
N GLN A 100 7.48 -11.02 -3.05
CA GLN A 100 7.41 -11.39 -1.63
C GLN A 100 6.88 -12.82 -1.50
N ASP A 101 7.42 -13.57 -0.54
CA ASP A 101 7.01 -14.96 -0.25
C ASP A 101 5.81 -15.03 0.73
N ALA A 102 5.43 -13.89 1.31
CA ALA A 102 4.23 -13.71 2.13
C ALA A 102 3.93 -12.21 2.28
N CYS A 103 2.69 -11.86 2.62
CA CYS A 103 2.25 -10.48 2.82
C CYS A 103 2.23 -10.08 4.31
N PRO A 104 2.86 -8.97 4.72
CA PRO A 104 2.86 -8.54 6.13
C PRO A 104 1.43 -8.29 6.65
N GLY A 105 0.54 -7.76 5.82
CA GLY A 105 -0.86 -7.52 6.19
C GLY A 105 -1.64 -8.81 6.44
N ILE A 106 -1.55 -9.80 5.54
CA ILE A 106 -2.22 -11.11 5.73
C ILE A 106 -1.66 -11.83 6.95
N THR A 107 -0.34 -11.83 7.13
CA THR A 107 0.30 -12.40 8.32
C THR A 107 -0.25 -11.74 9.59
N GLN A 108 -0.29 -10.40 9.63
CA GLN A 108 -0.75 -9.67 10.80
C GLN A 108 -2.24 -9.92 11.11
N ILE A 109 -3.09 -10.02 10.08
CA ILE A 109 -4.52 -10.35 10.21
C ILE A 109 -4.67 -11.74 10.83
N LYS A 110 -3.97 -12.74 10.28
CA LYS A 110 -4.02 -14.13 10.77
C LYS A 110 -3.49 -14.27 12.20
N GLU A 111 -2.38 -13.59 12.54
CA GLU A 111 -1.83 -13.57 13.91
C GLU A 111 -2.80 -13.01 14.95
N LYS A 112 -3.74 -12.15 14.53
CA LYS A 112 -4.80 -11.60 15.39
C LYS A 112 -6.04 -12.49 15.46
N GLY A 113 -6.03 -13.65 14.81
CA GLY A 113 -7.16 -14.59 14.77
C GLY A 113 -8.27 -14.19 13.80
N GLU A 114 -8.00 -13.23 12.91
CA GLU A 114 -8.95 -12.77 11.91
C GLU A 114 -8.75 -13.48 10.57
N THR A 115 -9.79 -13.46 9.74
CA THR A 115 -9.72 -13.93 8.35
C THR A 115 -9.54 -12.75 7.39
N PRO A 116 -8.60 -12.82 6.42
CA PRO A 116 -8.52 -11.84 5.36
C PRO A 116 -9.84 -11.72 4.59
N CYS A 117 -10.15 -10.52 4.10
CA CYS A 117 -11.26 -10.27 3.20
C CYS A 117 -11.17 -11.21 1.98
N PRO A 118 -12.27 -11.85 1.54
CA PRO A 118 -12.25 -12.75 0.38
C PRO A 118 -11.71 -12.12 -0.91
N TYR A 119 -11.70 -10.79 -1.00
CA TYR A 119 -11.16 -10.04 -2.14
C TYR A 119 -9.95 -9.19 -1.75
N TYR A 120 -9.12 -9.67 -0.81
CA TYR A 120 -7.92 -8.96 -0.35
C TYR A 120 -6.96 -8.63 -1.50
N LEU A 121 -6.90 -9.45 -2.54
CA LEU A 121 -6.10 -9.19 -3.75
C LEU A 121 -6.42 -7.83 -4.41
N GLU A 122 -7.62 -7.29 -4.22
CA GLU A 122 -8.00 -5.98 -4.76
C GLU A 122 -7.22 -4.83 -4.12
N THR A 123 -6.67 -5.02 -2.91
CA THR A 123 -5.74 -4.07 -2.30
C THR A 123 -4.43 -3.92 -3.07
N TYR A 124 -4.11 -4.89 -3.93
CA TYR A 124 -3.01 -4.82 -4.89
C TYR A 124 -3.53 -4.41 -6.27
N ASN A 125 -4.45 -5.19 -6.84
CA ASN A 125 -4.94 -4.98 -8.20
C ASN A 125 -5.61 -3.64 -8.38
N THR A 126 -6.73 -3.40 -7.71
CA THR A 126 -7.51 -2.16 -7.88
C THR A 126 -6.65 -0.94 -7.53
N VAL A 127 -5.90 -1.00 -6.42
CA VAL A 127 -5.11 0.14 -5.94
C VAL A 127 -4.03 0.54 -6.94
N TYR A 128 -3.18 -0.41 -7.36
CA TYR A 128 -2.03 -0.09 -8.19
C TYR A 128 -2.38 0.05 -9.68
N GLN A 129 -3.42 -0.62 -10.17
CA GLN A 129 -3.98 -0.31 -11.50
C GLN A 129 -4.51 1.12 -11.54
N ARG A 130 -5.29 1.54 -10.53
CA ARG A 130 -5.81 2.90 -10.45
C ARG A 130 -4.68 3.93 -10.34
N LEU A 131 -3.65 3.65 -9.56
CA LEU A 131 -2.47 4.52 -9.44
C LEU A 131 -1.80 4.80 -10.80
N CYS A 132 -1.76 3.79 -11.68
CA CYS A 132 -1.11 3.85 -12.98
C CYS A 132 -2.03 4.31 -14.13
N GLU A 133 -3.34 4.41 -13.91
CA GLU A 133 -4.32 4.58 -15.00
C GLU A 133 -4.03 5.81 -15.89
N SER A 134 -3.71 6.95 -15.27
CA SER A 134 -3.44 8.23 -15.96
C SER A 134 -1.95 8.49 -16.19
N THR A 135 -1.08 7.48 -16.05
CA THR A 135 0.38 7.65 -16.17
C THR A 135 0.93 6.90 -17.37
N ALA A 136 2.22 7.09 -17.67
CA ALA A 136 2.93 6.36 -18.72
C ALA A 136 3.24 4.90 -18.34
N PHE A 137 2.85 4.47 -17.15
CA PHE A 137 3.12 3.13 -16.62
C PHE A 137 1.82 2.33 -16.52
N GLU A 138 1.95 1.02 -16.50
CA GLU A 138 0.90 0.06 -16.21
C GLU A 138 1.34 -0.86 -15.07
N TYR A 139 0.37 -1.50 -14.46
CA TYR A 139 0.57 -2.41 -13.34
C TYR A 139 -0.04 -3.78 -13.64
N GLU A 140 0.68 -4.82 -13.24
CA GLU A 140 0.25 -6.20 -13.32
C GLU A 140 0.59 -6.93 -12.01
N LEU A 141 -0.36 -7.70 -11.49
CA LEU A 141 -0.14 -8.67 -10.43
C LEU A 141 -0.02 -10.05 -11.09
N GLU A 142 1.21 -10.48 -11.38
CA GLU A 142 1.46 -11.71 -12.15
C GLU A 142 0.92 -12.96 -11.43
N TYR A 143 1.09 -13.01 -10.10
CA TYR A 143 0.46 -14.02 -9.27
C TYR A 143 0.17 -13.47 -7.88
N PHE A 144 -0.79 -14.11 -7.21
CA PHE A 144 -1.14 -13.85 -5.82
C PHE A 144 -1.61 -15.16 -5.17
N ASP A 145 -0.98 -15.55 -4.08
CA ASP A 145 -1.38 -16.68 -3.25
C ASP A 145 -2.33 -16.18 -2.15
N GLU A 146 -3.59 -16.62 -2.17
CA GLU A 146 -4.61 -16.14 -1.22
C GLU A 146 -4.36 -16.57 0.22
N GLU A 147 -3.57 -17.62 0.45
CA GLU A 147 -3.28 -18.11 1.79
C GLU A 147 -2.17 -17.28 2.44
N THR A 148 -1.06 -17.09 1.75
CA THR A 148 0.15 -16.47 2.29
C THR A 148 0.26 -14.98 1.94
N GLY A 149 -0.40 -14.56 0.86
CA GLY A 149 -0.18 -13.27 0.23
C GLY A 149 1.15 -13.19 -0.52
N ALA A 150 1.79 -14.33 -0.79
CA ALA A 150 2.94 -14.38 -1.70
C ALA A 150 2.50 -13.82 -3.05
N CYS A 151 3.29 -12.91 -3.61
CA CYS A 151 2.91 -12.26 -4.86
C CYS A 151 4.11 -11.74 -5.64
N LYS A 152 3.85 -11.49 -6.91
CA LYS A 152 4.73 -10.71 -7.78
C LYS A 152 3.97 -9.56 -8.41
N GLN A 153 4.42 -8.36 -8.10
CA GLN A 153 3.90 -7.10 -8.62
C GLN A 153 4.87 -6.56 -9.67
N VAL A 154 4.35 -6.12 -10.80
CA VAL A 154 5.14 -5.55 -11.89
C VAL A 154 4.54 -4.22 -12.29
N PHE A 155 5.39 -3.19 -12.32
CA PHE A 155 5.11 -1.91 -12.97
C PHE A 155 6.04 -1.77 -14.16
N ARG A 156 5.48 -1.42 -15.31
CA ARG A 156 6.25 -1.25 -16.56
C ARG A 156 5.75 -0.07 -17.35
N ARG A 157 6.61 0.55 -18.16
CA ARG A 157 6.18 1.59 -19.10
C ARG A 157 5.25 0.98 -20.15
N LYS A 158 4.12 1.63 -20.42
CA LYS A 158 3.19 1.25 -21.49
C LYS A 158 3.91 1.30 -22.84
N GLU A 159 3.67 0.32 -23.69
CA GLU A 159 4.14 0.37 -25.07
C GLU A 159 3.53 1.60 -25.77
N LYS A 160 4.36 2.34 -26.51
CA LYS A 160 3.85 3.43 -27.35
C LYS A 160 3.18 2.81 -28.57
N ASN A 161 1.85 2.88 -28.64
CA ASN A 161 1.11 2.69 -29.88
C ASN A 161 1.43 3.81 -30.88
#